data_AF-A0A925AAN7-F1
#
_entry.id   AF-A0A925AAN7-F1
#
_cell.length_a   1.000
_cell.length_b   1.000
_cell.length_c   1.000
_cell.angle_alpha   90.00
_cell.angle_beta   90.00
_cell.angle_gamma   90.00
#
_symmetry.space_group_name_H-M   'P 1'
#
loop_
_entity.id
_entity.type
_entity.pdbx_description
1 polymer ?
#
loop_
_entity_poly.entity_id
_entity_poly.type
_entity_poly.pdbx_seq_one_letter_code
_entity_poly.pdbx_strand_id
1 'polypeptide(L)'
;MNYGRQSFRPPQPPHVVAKTLKYNEAQEHLLRRLGSALVLQWDELPDALQDLIIDQAAAVEDRDEAAHDSTVIEAFIRNAKVIALSKPPAVPEAK
;
A
#
# COMPACT_ATOMS: atom_id res chain seq x y z
N MET A 1 38.67 -24.06 -15.21
CA MET A 1 37.25 -24.15 -14.79
C MET A 1 37.07 -23.37 -13.50
N ASN A 2 36.12 -22.43 -13.45
CA ASN A 2 35.56 -21.90 -12.20
C ASN A 2 34.13 -21.45 -12.49
N TYR A 3 33.15 -22.30 -12.18
CA TYR A 3 31.74 -21.94 -12.23
C TYR A 3 31.39 -21.28 -10.90
N GLY A 4 31.17 -19.96 -10.93
CA GLY A 4 30.65 -19.24 -9.78
C GLY A 4 29.32 -19.84 -9.35
N ARG A 5 29.28 -20.39 -8.13
CA ARG A 5 28.02 -20.84 -7.51
C ARG A 5 27.14 -19.62 -7.29
N GLN A 6 26.21 -19.36 -8.19
CA GLN A 6 25.03 -18.57 -7.88
C GLN A 6 24.24 -19.37 -6.85
N SER A 7 24.32 -18.97 -5.59
CA SER A 7 23.52 -19.54 -4.52
C SER A 7 22.04 -19.26 -4.82
N PHE A 8 21.31 -20.31 -5.20
CA PHE A 8 19.86 -20.29 -5.35
C PHE A 8 19.28 -19.97 -3.96
N ARG A 9 18.82 -18.73 -3.76
CA ARG A 9 18.12 -18.36 -2.53
C ARG A 9 16.65 -18.73 -2.76
N PRO A 10 16.04 -19.61 -1.93
CA PRO A 10 14.61 -19.88 -2.05
C PRO A 10 13.84 -18.55 -1.89
N PRO A 11 12.69 -18.39 -2.57
CA PRO A 11 11.87 -17.20 -2.43
C PRO A 11 11.51 -17.04 -0.95
N GLN A 12 12.03 -15.99 -0.32
CA GLN A 12 11.69 -15.69 1.06
C GLN A 12 10.26 -15.14 1.09
N PRO A 13 9.48 -15.50 2.12
CA PRO A 13 8.17 -14.89 2.30
C PRO A 13 8.35 -13.36 2.37
N PRO A 14 7.43 -12.60 1.77
CA PRO A 14 7.48 -11.16 1.82
C PRO A 14 7.37 -10.73 3.28
N HIS A 15 8.26 -9.84 3.70
CA HIS A 15 8.37 -9.35 5.07
C HIS A 15 8.53 -7.83 5.03
N VAL A 16 8.07 -7.18 6.09
CA VAL A 16 8.22 -5.74 6.26
C VAL A 16 9.70 -5.42 6.30
N VAL A 17 10.11 -4.45 5.48
CA VAL A 17 11.44 -3.88 5.56
C VAL A 17 11.27 -2.39 5.79
N ALA A 18 11.85 -1.87 6.85
CA ALA A 18 11.87 -0.43 7.13
C ALA A 18 12.62 0.29 5.99
N LYS A 19 11.86 0.71 4.97
CA LYS A 19 12.33 1.41 3.78
C LYS A 19 11.40 2.59 3.57
N THR A 20 11.98 3.77 3.58
CA THR A 20 11.26 5.01 3.25
C THR A 20 11.40 5.31 1.77
N LEU A 21 10.31 5.74 1.14
CA LEU A 21 10.34 6.19 -0.24
C LEU A 21 10.72 7.68 -0.28
N LYS A 22 11.77 8.03 -1.03
CA LYS A 22 12.12 9.44 -1.26
C LYS A 22 11.28 10.02 -2.39
N TYR A 23 10.59 11.14 -2.12
CA TYR A 23 9.85 11.92 -3.11
C TYR A 23 9.92 13.41 -2.75
N ASN A 24 9.56 14.28 -3.70
CA ASN A 24 9.43 15.72 -3.46
C ASN A 24 7.96 16.17 -3.46
N GLU A 25 7.70 17.42 -3.06
CA GLU A 25 6.34 18.00 -2.99
C GLU A 25 5.57 17.89 -4.30
N ALA A 26 6.25 18.12 -5.43
CA ALA A 26 5.62 18.01 -6.73
C ALA A 26 5.17 16.58 -7.05
N GLN A 27 5.70 15.56 -6.37
CA GLN A 27 5.36 14.14 -6.57
C GLN A 27 4.31 13.62 -5.57
N GLU A 28 3.93 14.37 -4.54
CA GLU A 28 2.95 13.93 -3.52
C GLU A 28 1.61 13.51 -4.12
N HIS A 29 1.18 14.22 -5.16
CA HIS A 29 -0.08 13.90 -5.83
C HIS A 29 -0.05 12.49 -6.45
N LEU A 30 1.12 11.98 -6.85
CA LEU A 30 1.27 10.61 -7.36
C LEU A 30 1.09 9.60 -6.23
N LEU A 31 1.68 9.85 -5.06
CA LEU A 31 1.48 8.99 -3.89
C LEU A 31 0.03 8.97 -3.43
N ARG A 32 -0.62 10.14 -3.36
CA ARG A 32 -2.05 10.23 -3.04
C ARG A 32 -2.91 9.42 -4.02
N ARG A 33 -2.61 9.48 -5.33
CA ARG A 33 -3.32 8.70 -6.36
C ARG A 33 -3.06 7.20 -6.25
N LEU A 34 -1.80 6.78 -6.01
CA LEU A 34 -1.44 5.37 -5.85
C LEU A 34 -2.08 4.78 -4.58
N GLY A 35 -2.01 5.47 -3.45
CA GLY A 35 -2.65 5.04 -2.20
C GLY A 35 -4.17 4.95 -2.36
N SER A 36 -4.79 5.91 -3.04
CA SER A 36 -6.24 5.86 -3.32
C SER A 36 -6.61 4.64 -4.17
N ALA A 37 -5.86 4.37 -5.24
CA ALA A 37 -6.10 3.22 -6.11
C ALA A 37 -5.92 1.89 -5.36
N LEU A 38 -4.93 1.80 -4.48
CA LEU A 38 -4.69 0.64 -3.63
C LEU A 38 -5.88 0.36 -2.69
N VAL A 39 -6.38 1.40 -2.01
CA VAL A 39 -7.54 1.28 -1.11
C VAL A 39 -8.81 0.87 -1.88
N LEU A 40 -8.99 1.36 -3.11
CA LEU A 40 -10.13 0.99 -3.97
C LEU A 40 -10.07 -0.45 -4.48
N GLN A 41 -8.90 -1.07 -4.48
CA GLN A 41 -8.69 -2.47 -4.90
C GLN A 41 -8.41 -3.38 -3.70
N TRP A 42 -8.60 -2.89 -2.47
CA TRP A 42 -8.15 -3.57 -1.27
C TRP A 42 -8.74 -4.97 -1.11
N ASP A 43 -10.00 -5.17 -1.47
CA ASP A 43 -10.71 -6.46 -1.41
C ASP A 43 -10.17 -7.51 -2.40
N GLU A 44 -9.47 -7.08 -3.45
CA GLU A 44 -8.88 -7.98 -4.45
C GLU A 44 -7.50 -8.51 -4.00
N LEU A 45 -6.95 -7.98 -2.91
CA LEU A 45 -5.66 -8.38 -2.37
C LEU A 45 -5.83 -9.58 -1.43
N PRO A 46 -4.94 -10.59 -1.47
CA PRO A 46 -4.92 -11.64 -0.46
C PRO A 46 -4.74 -11.08 0.95
N ASP A 47 -5.40 -11.67 1.95
CA ASP A 47 -5.35 -11.22 3.35
C ASP A 47 -3.90 -11.03 3.87
N ALA A 48 -3.03 -12.01 3.61
CA ALA A 48 -1.62 -11.94 4.01
C ALA A 48 -0.87 -10.74 3.38
N LEU A 49 -1.29 -10.29 2.19
CA LEU A 49 -0.73 -9.12 1.54
C LEU A 49 -1.34 -7.83 2.12
N GLN A 50 -2.62 -7.83 2.49
CA GLN A 50 -3.24 -6.72 3.20
C GLN A 50 -2.53 -6.45 4.53
N ASP A 51 -2.32 -7.50 5.33
CA ASP A 51 -1.59 -7.43 6.60
C ASP A 51 -0.17 -6.88 6.40
N LEU A 52 0.56 -7.41 5.42
CA LEU A 52 1.90 -6.96 5.11
C LEU A 52 1.94 -5.46 4.72
N ILE A 53 0.96 -4.99 3.96
CA ILE A 53 0.90 -3.57 3.55
C ILE A 53 0.58 -2.69 4.76
N ILE A 54 -0.30 -3.12 5.66
CA ILE A 54 -0.63 -2.39 6.89
C ILE A 54 0.63 -2.26 7.77
N ASP A 55 1.33 -3.37 8.03
CA ASP A 55 2.54 -3.34 8.83
C ASP A 55 3.66 -2.52 8.17
N GLN A 56 3.77 -2.59 6.84
CA GLN A 56 4.72 -1.77 6.10
C GLN A 56 4.38 -0.29 6.19
N ALA A 57 3.09 0.08 6.10
CA ALA A 57 2.66 1.47 6.20
C ALA A 57 2.90 2.06 7.60
N ALA A 58 2.75 1.26 8.66
CA ALA A 58 3.10 1.66 10.03
C ALA A 58 4.62 1.84 10.24
N ALA A 59 5.44 1.14 9.45
CA ALA A 59 6.91 1.19 9.54
C ALA A 59 7.59 2.18 8.59
N VAL A 60 6.86 2.78 7.65
CA VAL A 60 7.40 3.80 6.74
C VAL A 60 7.45 5.14 7.47
N GLU A 61 8.63 5.76 7.51
CA GLU A 61 8.77 7.13 7.99
C GLU A 61 8.05 8.06 7.01
N ASP A 62 7.02 8.77 7.49
CA ASP A 62 6.39 9.84 6.74
C ASP A 62 7.09 11.17 7.03
N ARG A 63 6.85 12.16 6.16
CA ARG A 63 7.36 13.51 6.30
C ARG A 63 6.73 14.26 7.47
N ASP A 64 5.51 13.87 7.85
CA ASP A 64 4.84 14.33 9.07
C ASP A 64 5.12 13.34 10.21
N GLU A 65 5.65 13.87 11.31
CA GLU A 65 6.17 13.10 12.46
C GLU A 65 5.04 12.57 13.37
N ALA A 66 3.98 12.03 12.76
CA ALA A 66 2.88 11.37 13.47
C ALA A 66 3.08 9.86 13.36
N ALA A 67 3.53 9.23 14.45
CA ALA A 67 3.54 7.78 14.54
C ALA A 67 2.09 7.27 14.42
N HIS A 68 1.79 6.58 13.32
CA HIS A 68 0.51 5.93 13.10
C HIS A 68 0.67 4.43 13.34
N ASP A 69 0.03 3.94 14.41
CA ASP A 69 -0.05 2.50 14.68
C ASP A 69 -0.88 1.79 13.60
N SER A 70 -0.55 0.52 13.31
CA SER A 70 -1.23 -0.33 12.33
C SER A 70 -2.76 -0.31 12.51
N THR A 71 -3.22 -0.23 13.76
CA THR A 71 -4.64 -0.13 14.13
C THR A 71 -5.36 1.07 13.50
N VAL A 72 -4.69 2.23 13.41
CA VAL A 72 -5.26 3.46 12.82
C VAL A 72 -5.41 3.31 11.30
N ILE A 73 -4.40 2.70 10.67
CA ILE A 73 -4.37 2.45 9.22
C ILE A 73 -5.46 1.45 8.84
N GLU A 74 -5.61 0.38 9.62
CA GLU A 74 -6.67 -0.62 9.40
C GLU A 74 -8.07 0.00 9.50
N ALA A 75 -8.31 0.81 10.53
CA ALA A 75 -9.57 1.52 10.71
C ALA A 75 -9.87 2.49 9.55
N PHE A 76 -8.85 3.20 9.07
CA PHE A 76 -8.97 4.06 7.90
C PHE A 76 -9.40 3.28 6.65
N ILE A 77 -8.74 2.15 6.34
CA ILE A 77 -9.06 1.33 5.18
C ILE A 77 -10.50 0.81 5.26
N ARG A 78 -10.91 0.29 6.42
CA ARG A 78 -12.29 -0.17 6.65
C ARG A 78 -13.31 0.94 6.38
N ASN A 79 -13.09 2.15 6.89
CA ASN A 79 -14.00 3.28 6.71
C ASN A 79 -14.00 3.80 5.26
N ALA A 80 -12.83 3.89 4.63
CA ALA A 80 -12.70 4.36 3.25
C ALA A 80 -13.45 3.45 2.28
N LYS A 81 -13.42 2.13 2.50
CA LYS A 81 -14.19 1.17 1.71
C LYS A 81 -15.70 1.36 1.82
N VAL A 82 -16.22 1.61 3.02
CA VAL A 82 -17.65 1.90 3.24
C VAL A 82 -18.08 3.13 2.45
N ILE A 83 -17.26 4.19 2.45
CA ILE A 83 -17.54 5.43 1.70
C ILE A 83 -17.44 5.21 0.19
N ALA A 84 -16.43 4.47 -0.27
CA ALA A 84 -16.24 4.18 -1.69
C ALA A 84 -17.40 3.36 -2.29
N LEU A 85 -17.88 2.35 -1.57
CA LEU A 85 -19.06 1.55 -1.95
C LEU A 85 -20.36 2.37 -1.97
N SER A 86 -20.41 3.46 -1.20
CA SER A 86 -21.59 4.34 -1.14
C SER A 86 -21.68 5.31 -2.32
N LYS A 87 -20.65 5.40 -3.17
CA LYS A 87 -20.66 6.24 -4.38
C LYS A 87 -21.23 5.43 -5.56
N PRO A 88 -22.43 5.75 -6.07
CA PRO A 88 -22.97 5.06 -7.24
C PRO A 88 -22.03 5.26 -8.44
N PRO A 89 -21.86 4.24 -9.31
CA PRO A 89 -21.07 4.37 -10.52
C PRO A 89 -21.64 5.52 -11.35
N ALA A 90 -20.78 6.46 -11.73
CA ALA A 90 -21.16 7.53 -12.64
C ALA A 90 -21.62 6.88 -13.96
N VAL A 91 -22.92 6.96 -14.24
CA VAL A 91 -23.49 6.49 -15.51
C VAL A 91 -22.86 7.35 -16.61
N PRO A 92 -22.19 6.76 -17.62
CA PRO A 92 -21.67 7.54 -18.73
C PRO A 92 -22.86 8.14 -19.50
N GLU A 93 -22.95 9.47 -19.55
CA GLU A 93 -23.87 10.19 -20.44
C GLU A 93 -23.55 9.80 -21.88
N ALA A 94 -24.48 9.10 -22.52
CA ALA A 94 -24.44 8.86 -23.95
C ALA A 94 -24.60 10.20 -24.67
N LYS A 95 -23.61 10.52 -25.50
CA LYS A 95 -23.60 11.69 -26.39
C LYS A 95 -24.62 11.56 -27.51
#